data_AF-A0A9E7H1V7-F1
#
_entry.id   AF-A0A9E7H1V7-F1
#
_cell.length_a   1.000
_cell.length_b   1.000
_cell.length_c   1.000
_cell.angle_alpha   90.00
_cell.angle_beta   90.00
_cell.angle_gamma   90.00
#
_symmetry.space_group_name_H-M   'P 1'
#
loop_
_entity.id
_entity.type
_entity.pdbx_description
1 polymer ?
#
loop_
_entity_poly.entity_id
_entity_poly.type
_entity_poly.pdbx_seq_one_letter_code
_entity_poly.pdbx_strand_id
1 'polypeptide(L)'
;MMHRDIVPRAFSCNYPNHVAHVLKRLNAAFRSHPCLNNQKVLYSPLGQTYILQPDDKSSPFHPLLPPEAALFALDGKNDAGGSSPRSTTASALRAFINSPHPLETLSDPRAYGSEGTILRDHDCSNYVKAINGLLRQHTKSARRRSRKHRRNRWWPVSPSPQTEHYLLIHAQPTIIRSSRSRLW
;
A
#
# COMPACT_ATOMS: atom_id res chain seq x y z
N MET A 1 -4.55 -1.59 -10.99
CA MET A 1 -5.98 -1.44 -10.64
C MET A 1 -6.10 -0.50 -9.44
N MET A 2 -7.23 0.20 -9.28
CA MET A 2 -7.56 0.85 -8.01
C MET A 2 -8.13 -0.20 -7.04
N HIS A 3 -7.91 -0.02 -5.74
CA HIS A 3 -8.17 -1.03 -4.71
C HIS A 3 -9.63 -1.52 -4.67
N ARG A 4 -10.60 -0.61 -4.84
CA ARG A 4 -12.04 -0.91 -4.85
C ARG A 4 -12.68 -0.98 -6.24
N ASP A 5 -11.97 -0.59 -7.31
CA ASP A 5 -12.54 -0.52 -8.66
C ASP A 5 -13.17 -1.86 -9.06
N ILE A 6 -14.49 -1.80 -9.19
CA ILE A 6 -15.38 -2.93 -9.16
C ILE A 6 -15.38 -3.73 -10.46
N VAL A 7 -15.08 -3.09 -11.60
CA VAL A 7 -15.10 -3.74 -12.92
C VAL A 7 -13.93 -4.72 -13.11
N PRO A 8 -12.64 -4.32 -12.97
CA PRO A 8 -11.53 -5.28 -13.06
C PRO A 8 -11.58 -6.32 -11.94
N ARG A 9 -12.16 -5.99 -10.78
CA ARG A 9 -12.40 -6.95 -9.68
C ARG A 9 -13.46 -7.98 -10.08
N ALA A 10 -14.61 -7.57 -10.60
CA ALA A 10 -15.70 -8.48 -10.99
C ALA A 10 -15.26 -9.51 -12.03
N PHE A 11 -14.64 -9.11 -13.14
CA PHE A 11 -14.13 -10.05 -14.15
C PHE A 11 -13.08 -11.02 -13.59
N SER A 12 -12.31 -10.60 -12.58
CA SER A 12 -11.27 -11.41 -11.94
C SER A 12 -11.75 -12.18 -10.70
N CYS A 13 -13.03 -12.07 -10.34
CA CYS A 13 -13.56 -12.61 -9.09
C CYS A 13 -13.80 -14.12 -9.15
N ASN A 14 -13.87 -14.75 -7.97
CA ASN A 14 -14.26 -16.13 -7.83
C ASN A 14 -15.79 -16.25 -7.93
N TYR A 15 -16.29 -16.55 -9.13
CA TYR A 15 -17.72 -16.68 -9.42
C TYR A 15 -18.33 -17.85 -8.63
N PRO A 16 -19.36 -17.61 -7.79
CA PRO A 16 -20.15 -18.67 -7.17
C PRO A 16 -20.84 -19.54 -8.22
N ASN A 17 -21.06 -20.83 -7.91
CA ASN A 17 -21.66 -21.79 -8.83
C ASN A 17 -22.99 -21.30 -9.43
N HIS A 18 -23.84 -20.65 -8.62
CA HIS A 18 -25.14 -20.13 -9.09
C HIS A 18 -24.97 -19.01 -10.13
N VAL A 19 -24.00 -18.11 -9.96
CA VAL A 19 -23.70 -17.04 -10.96
C VAL A 19 -23.13 -17.66 -12.24
N ALA A 20 -22.23 -18.64 -12.11
CA ALA A 20 -21.71 -19.39 -13.26
C ALA A 20 -22.84 -20.11 -14.04
N HIS A 21 -23.86 -20.63 -13.36
CA HIS A 21 -25.04 -21.22 -14.01
C HIS A 21 -25.91 -20.18 -14.72
N VAL A 22 -26.10 -18.99 -14.15
CA VAL A 22 -26.81 -17.87 -14.80
C VAL A 22 -26.08 -17.44 -16.07
N LEU A 23 -24.76 -17.21 -16.01
CA LEU A 23 -23.96 -16.84 -17.19
C LEU A 23 -24.05 -17.88 -18.31
N LYS A 24 -23.96 -19.18 -17.98
CA LYS A 24 -24.11 -20.30 -18.93
C LYS A 24 -25.51 -20.41 -19.57
N ARG A 25 -26.55 -19.92 -18.89
CA ARG A 25 -27.90 -19.82 -19.46
C ARG A 25 -28.00 -18.64 -20.41
N LEU A 26 -27.52 -17.46 -19.98
CA LEU A 26 -27.57 -16.20 -20.74
C LEU A 26 -26.80 -16.23 -22.07
N ASN A 27 -25.64 -16.89 -22.12
CA ASN A 27 -24.87 -17.01 -23.37
C ASN A 27 -24.35 -18.44 -23.58
N ALA A 28 -24.60 -19.00 -24.77
CA ALA A 28 -24.15 -20.33 -25.17
C ALA A 28 -22.62 -20.48 -25.14
N ALA A 29 -21.87 -19.44 -25.47
CA ALA A 29 -20.40 -19.45 -25.46
C ALA A 29 -19.81 -19.78 -24.08
N PHE A 30 -20.50 -19.39 -23.00
CA PHE A 30 -20.05 -19.66 -21.63
C PHE A 30 -20.24 -21.11 -21.18
N ARG A 31 -21.03 -21.93 -21.90
CA ARG A 31 -21.36 -23.32 -21.51
C ARG A 31 -20.14 -24.25 -21.56
N SER A 32 -19.34 -24.15 -22.62
CA SER A 32 -18.11 -24.93 -22.79
C SER A 32 -16.84 -24.22 -22.24
N HIS A 33 -16.89 -22.91 -22.01
CA HIS A 33 -15.67 -22.13 -21.76
C HIS A 33 -14.93 -22.53 -20.46
N PRO A 34 -13.62 -22.85 -20.52
CA PRO A 34 -12.86 -23.33 -19.35
C PRO A 34 -12.86 -22.38 -18.15
N CYS A 35 -13.01 -21.08 -18.39
CA CYS A 35 -12.99 -20.05 -17.34
C CYS A 35 -14.14 -20.23 -16.31
N LEU A 36 -15.34 -20.59 -16.76
CA LEU A 36 -16.53 -20.85 -15.91
C LEU A 36 -16.77 -22.33 -15.61
N ASN A 37 -16.05 -23.24 -16.27
CA ASN A 37 -16.10 -24.67 -15.97
C ASN A 37 -15.06 -25.06 -14.90
N ASN A 38 -13.81 -24.64 -15.05
CA ASN A 38 -12.69 -25.12 -14.25
C ASN A 38 -12.15 -24.06 -13.28
N GLN A 39 -11.99 -22.81 -13.75
CA GLN A 39 -11.23 -21.78 -13.02
C GLN A 39 -12.08 -20.91 -12.08
N LYS A 40 -13.37 -20.74 -12.43
CA LYS A 40 -14.37 -19.88 -11.78
C LYS A 40 -13.97 -18.40 -11.74
N VAL A 41 -13.29 -17.92 -12.76
CA VAL A 41 -12.93 -16.50 -13.02
C VAL A 41 -13.18 -16.22 -14.50
N LEU A 42 -13.46 -14.98 -14.92
CA LEU A 42 -13.52 -14.64 -16.37
C LEU A 42 -12.16 -14.16 -16.91
N TYR A 43 -11.39 -13.48 -16.07
CA TYR A 43 -10.07 -12.93 -16.38
C TYR A 43 -9.08 -13.23 -15.24
N SER A 44 -7.77 -13.12 -15.54
CA SER A 44 -6.71 -13.19 -14.54
C SER A 44 -5.64 -12.15 -14.86
N PRO A 45 -5.26 -11.24 -13.94
CA PRO A 45 -4.26 -10.22 -14.21
C PRO A 45 -2.90 -10.80 -14.60
N LEU A 46 -2.36 -10.34 -15.73
CA LEU A 46 -1.06 -10.75 -16.26
C LEU A 46 0.02 -9.69 -15.97
N GLY A 47 1.28 -10.13 -15.90
CA GLY A 47 2.44 -9.26 -15.68
C GLY A 47 2.56 -8.74 -14.24
N GLN A 48 3.23 -7.59 -14.08
CA GLN A 48 3.45 -6.95 -12.79
C GLN A 48 2.19 -6.21 -12.32
N THR A 49 1.54 -6.71 -11.27
CA THR A 49 0.32 -6.09 -10.73
C THR A 49 0.67 -4.98 -9.73
N TYR A 50 0.02 -3.83 -9.91
CA TYR A 50 0.01 -2.71 -8.96
C TYR A 50 -1.41 -2.39 -8.49
N ILE A 51 -1.56 -2.14 -7.18
CA ILE A 51 -2.79 -1.71 -6.53
C ILE A 51 -2.64 -0.26 -6.08
N LEU A 52 -3.52 0.61 -6.60
CA LEU A 52 -3.62 2.01 -6.25
C LEU A 52 -4.66 2.18 -5.13
N GLN A 53 -4.21 2.61 -3.94
CA GLN A 53 -5.09 3.04 -2.86
C GLN A 53 -5.04 4.57 -2.76
N PRO A 54 -6.18 5.28 -2.91
CA PRO A 54 -6.24 6.73 -2.80
C PRO A 54 -6.18 7.19 -1.34
N ASP A 55 -6.25 8.50 -1.13
CA ASP A 55 -6.54 9.12 0.18
C ASP A 55 -7.97 8.76 0.60
N ASP A 56 -8.18 8.42 1.88
CA ASP A 56 -9.46 7.93 2.44
C ASP A 56 -10.67 8.84 2.12
N LYS A 57 -10.41 10.16 1.97
CA LYS A 57 -11.38 11.18 1.54
C LYS A 57 -11.94 10.99 0.13
N SER A 58 -11.33 10.13 -0.67
CA SER A 58 -11.69 9.87 -2.07
C SER A 58 -12.40 8.52 -2.22
N SER A 59 -11.92 7.49 -1.53
CA SER A 59 -12.58 6.19 -1.37
C SER A 59 -11.93 5.47 -0.18
N PRO A 60 -12.69 4.85 0.75
CA PRO A 60 -12.13 4.40 2.03
C PRO A 60 -11.09 3.27 1.88
N PHE A 61 -10.15 3.16 2.81
CA PHE A 61 -9.05 2.17 2.71
C PHE A 61 -9.52 0.71 2.59
N HIS A 62 -8.66 -0.16 2.04
CA HIS A 62 -8.92 -1.59 1.87
C HIS A 62 -8.65 -2.35 3.18
N PRO A 63 -9.51 -3.30 3.61
CA PRO A 63 -9.25 -4.09 4.82
C PRO A 63 -7.98 -4.96 4.78
N LEU A 64 -7.47 -5.24 3.57
CA LEU A 64 -6.28 -6.07 3.33
C LEU A 64 -5.04 -5.26 2.92
N LEU A 65 -5.03 -3.94 3.13
CA LEU A 65 -3.88 -3.07 2.89
C LEU A 65 -3.60 -2.20 4.12
N PRO A 66 -2.36 -1.70 4.30
CA PRO A 66 -2.08 -0.65 5.27
C PRO A 66 -3.01 0.56 5.06
N PRO A 67 -3.46 1.25 6.13
CA PRO A 67 -4.39 2.38 6.04
C PRO A 67 -3.66 3.67 5.62
N GLU A 68 -3.10 3.68 4.41
CA GLU A 68 -2.38 4.81 3.82
C GLU A 68 -2.67 4.98 2.33
N ALA A 69 -2.52 6.21 1.81
CA ALA A 69 -2.59 6.48 0.39
C ALA A 69 -1.28 6.07 -0.29
N ALA A 70 -1.29 5.02 -1.12
CA ALA A 70 -0.10 4.44 -1.72
C ALA A 70 -0.36 3.69 -3.04
N LEU A 71 0.72 3.37 -3.76
CA LEU A 71 0.74 2.47 -4.91
C LEU A 71 1.52 1.21 -4.51
N PHE A 72 0.82 0.15 -4.15
CA PHE A 72 1.41 -1.12 -3.74
C PHE A 72 1.76 -1.98 -4.95
N ALA A 73 2.91 -2.65 -4.93
CA ALA A 73 3.31 -3.64 -5.93
C ALA A 73 3.14 -5.06 -5.34
N LEU A 74 2.55 -5.99 -6.10
CA LEU A 74 2.61 -7.41 -5.76
C LEU A 74 3.91 -7.99 -6.32
N ASP A 75 4.94 -8.10 -5.48
CA ASP A 75 6.19 -8.77 -5.84
C ASP A 75 6.22 -10.21 -5.29
N GLY A 76 6.47 -11.17 -6.18
CA GLY A 76 6.54 -12.61 -5.89
C GLY A 76 7.97 -13.13 -5.94
N LYS A 77 8.91 -12.38 -5.39
CA LYS A 77 10.34 -12.74 -5.30
C LYS A 77 10.84 -12.90 -3.86
N ASN A 78 10.04 -12.49 -2.87
CA ASN A 78 10.46 -12.32 -1.48
C ASN A 78 9.94 -13.43 -0.54
N ASP A 79 9.31 -14.48 -1.08
CA ASP A 79 8.76 -15.60 -0.32
C ASP A 79 9.88 -16.52 0.20
N ALA A 80 10.47 -16.16 1.34
CA ALA A 80 11.56 -16.89 2.00
C ALA A 80 11.17 -18.26 2.61
N GLY A 81 10.04 -18.85 2.21
CA GLY A 81 9.40 -19.98 2.88
C GLY A 81 8.77 -21.01 1.94
N GLY A 82 9.61 -21.87 1.34
CA GLY A 82 9.31 -23.23 0.85
C GLY A 82 8.26 -23.43 -0.25
N SER A 83 7.40 -22.45 -0.51
CA SER A 83 6.31 -22.49 -1.48
C SER A 83 6.74 -21.82 -2.79
N SER A 84 6.13 -22.21 -3.92
CA SER A 84 6.38 -21.50 -5.19
C SER A 84 5.88 -20.05 -5.07
N PRO A 85 6.74 -19.02 -5.17
CA PRO A 85 6.36 -17.63 -4.88
C PRO A 85 5.22 -17.10 -5.76
N ARG A 86 5.11 -17.68 -6.97
CA ARG A 86 4.04 -17.39 -7.94
C ARG A 86 2.67 -17.92 -7.50
N SER A 87 2.62 -18.94 -6.66
CA SER A 87 1.39 -19.46 -6.05
C SER A 87 0.92 -18.57 -4.90
N THR A 88 1.84 -18.16 -4.03
CA THR A 88 1.55 -17.30 -2.87
C THR A 88 1.02 -15.94 -3.30
N THR A 89 1.69 -15.28 -4.26
CA THR A 89 1.20 -14.02 -4.84
C THR A 89 -0.11 -14.15 -5.60
N ALA A 90 -0.34 -15.24 -6.34
CA ALA A 90 -1.63 -15.49 -6.99
C ALA A 90 -2.77 -15.70 -5.98
N SER A 91 -2.50 -16.38 -4.86
CA SER A 91 -3.45 -16.56 -3.76
C SER A 91 -3.77 -15.23 -3.08
N ALA A 92 -2.75 -14.43 -2.74
CA ALA A 92 -2.93 -13.09 -2.16
C ALA A 92 -3.73 -12.15 -3.08
N LEU A 93 -3.45 -12.16 -4.38
CA LEU A 93 -4.22 -11.39 -5.37
C LEU A 93 -5.68 -11.88 -5.47
N ARG A 94 -5.92 -13.20 -5.41
CA ARG A 94 -7.27 -13.77 -5.40
C ARG A 94 -8.03 -13.36 -4.13
N ALA A 95 -7.40 -13.42 -2.96
CA ALA A 95 -8.01 -12.95 -1.70
C ALA A 95 -8.35 -11.44 -1.79
N PHE A 96 -7.39 -10.61 -2.22
CA PHE A 96 -7.56 -9.17 -2.39
C PHE A 96 -8.74 -8.80 -3.30
N ILE A 97 -8.82 -9.40 -4.50
CA ILE A 97 -9.87 -9.13 -5.48
C ILE A 97 -11.27 -9.48 -4.94
N ASN A 98 -11.36 -10.48 -4.05
CA ASN A 98 -12.62 -11.03 -3.54
C ASN A 98 -13.02 -10.52 -2.15
N SER A 99 -12.37 -9.48 -1.59
CA SER A 99 -12.66 -8.98 -0.24
C SER A 99 -12.76 -7.45 -0.19
N PRO A 100 -13.93 -6.84 0.03
CA PRO A 100 -15.27 -7.44 -0.02
C PRO A 100 -15.56 -7.99 -1.42
N HIS A 101 -16.47 -8.96 -1.56
CA HIS A 101 -16.67 -9.62 -2.85
C HIS A 101 -17.30 -8.63 -3.84
N PRO A 102 -16.81 -8.56 -5.10
CA PRO A 102 -17.37 -7.62 -6.06
C PRO A 102 -18.83 -7.94 -6.40
N LEU A 103 -19.27 -9.20 -6.32
CA LEU A 103 -20.68 -9.54 -6.55
C LEU A 103 -21.58 -9.20 -5.34
N GLU A 104 -21.04 -9.09 -4.12
CA GLU A 104 -21.75 -8.49 -2.98
C GLU A 104 -21.92 -6.98 -3.21
N THR A 105 -20.85 -6.31 -3.67
CA THR A 105 -20.90 -4.86 -3.98
C THR A 105 -21.93 -4.58 -5.09
N LEU A 106 -21.96 -5.39 -6.15
CA LEU A 106 -22.94 -5.30 -7.24
C LEU A 106 -24.34 -5.82 -6.89
N SER A 107 -24.57 -6.28 -5.65
CA SER A 107 -25.90 -6.68 -5.17
C SER A 107 -26.68 -5.55 -4.48
N ASP A 108 -25.99 -4.49 -4.04
CA ASP A 108 -26.64 -3.23 -3.64
C ASP A 108 -27.15 -2.50 -4.90
N PRO A 109 -28.46 -2.22 -5.03
CA PRO A 109 -28.98 -1.42 -6.13
C PRO A 109 -28.33 -0.03 -6.24
N ARG A 110 -27.81 0.52 -5.12
CA ARG A 110 -27.12 1.82 -5.05
C ARG A 110 -25.64 1.75 -5.45
N ALA A 111 -25.10 0.58 -5.79
CA ALA A 111 -23.81 0.46 -6.48
C ALA A 111 -23.91 0.92 -7.94
N TYR A 112 -25.12 0.85 -8.51
CA TYR A 112 -25.50 1.53 -9.73
C TYR A 112 -26.02 2.93 -9.38
N GLY A 113 -25.54 3.94 -10.09
CA GLY A 113 -26.00 5.33 -10.00
C GLY A 113 -27.35 5.52 -10.69
N SER A 114 -27.82 6.78 -10.78
CA SER A 114 -29.16 7.11 -11.30
C SER A 114 -29.44 6.59 -12.72
N GLU A 115 -28.40 6.40 -13.54
CA GLU A 115 -28.50 5.92 -14.93
C GLU A 115 -27.97 4.47 -15.10
N GLY A 116 -28.01 3.65 -14.03
CA GLY A 116 -27.41 2.30 -14.06
C GLY A 116 -25.87 2.29 -14.07
N THR A 117 -25.24 3.47 -14.01
CA THR A 117 -23.79 3.67 -14.11
C THR A 117 -23.06 3.24 -12.85
N ILE A 118 -22.06 2.36 -12.94
CA ILE A 118 -21.34 1.80 -11.78
C ILE A 118 -20.34 2.83 -11.19
N LEU A 119 -20.85 3.91 -10.61
CA LEU A 119 -20.13 5.19 -10.53
C LEU A 119 -19.10 5.31 -9.39
N ARG A 120 -19.25 4.55 -8.30
CA ARG A 120 -18.52 4.82 -7.04
C ARG A 120 -16.99 4.69 -7.14
N ASP A 121 -16.48 3.62 -7.75
CA ASP A 121 -15.04 3.35 -7.83
C ASP A 121 -14.54 3.11 -9.28
N HIS A 122 -15.38 3.31 -10.31
CA HIS A 122 -15.06 3.04 -11.73
C HIS A 122 -14.99 4.28 -12.65
N ASP A 123 -15.06 5.51 -12.13
CA ASP A 123 -14.72 6.69 -12.94
C ASP A 123 -13.22 6.67 -13.29
N CYS A 124 -12.89 6.55 -14.57
CA CYS A 124 -11.50 6.59 -15.07
C CYS A 124 -10.72 7.84 -14.63
N SER A 125 -11.40 8.97 -14.41
CA SER A 125 -10.75 10.17 -13.88
C SER A 125 -10.35 10.03 -12.40
N ASN A 126 -10.96 9.14 -11.62
CA ASN A 126 -10.54 8.84 -10.25
C ASN A 126 -9.14 8.22 -10.19
N TYR A 127 -8.75 7.39 -11.16
CA TYR A 127 -7.37 6.92 -11.28
C TYR A 127 -6.39 8.08 -11.44
N VAL A 128 -6.71 9.03 -12.33
CA VAL A 128 -5.88 10.22 -12.59
C VAL A 128 -5.84 11.14 -11.37
N LYS A 129 -6.97 11.37 -10.69
CA LYS A 129 -7.06 12.13 -9.43
C LYS A 129 -6.18 11.50 -8.34
N ALA A 130 -6.28 10.18 -8.14
CA ALA A 130 -5.55 9.44 -7.11
C ALA A 130 -4.03 9.43 -7.35
N ILE A 131 -3.56 9.11 -8.56
CA ILE A 131 -2.13 9.16 -8.92
C ILE A 131 -1.58 10.59 -8.72
N ASN A 132 -2.31 11.62 -9.16
CA ASN A 132 -1.91 13.01 -8.93
C ASN A 132 -1.89 13.38 -7.44
N GLY A 133 -2.79 12.81 -6.63
CA GLY A 133 -2.78 12.92 -5.17
C GLY A 133 -1.48 12.42 -4.56
N LEU A 134 -1.10 11.17 -4.87
CA LEU A 134 0.13 10.53 -4.39
C LEU A 134 1.38 11.31 -4.84
N LEU A 135 1.47 11.70 -6.12
CA LEU A 135 2.59 12.49 -6.64
C LEU A 135 2.72 13.85 -5.93
N ARG A 136 1.59 14.52 -5.63
CA ARG A 136 1.57 15.78 -4.87
C ARG A 136 1.93 15.58 -3.40
N GLN A 137 1.49 14.49 -2.76
CA GLN A 137 1.87 14.13 -1.38
C GLN A 137 3.38 13.85 -1.29
N HIS A 138 3.91 12.99 -2.16
CA HIS A 138 5.34 12.65 -2.20
C HIS A 138 6.21 13.90 -2.44
N THR A 139 5.85 14.74 -3.43
CA THR A 139 6.55 16.00 -3.73
C THR A 139 6.51 16.99 -2.55
N LYS A 140 5.38 17.11 -1.85
CA LYS A 140 5.27 17.93 -0.63
C LYS A 140 6.18 17.41 0.49
N SER A 141 6.24 16.09 0.68
CA SER A 141 7.09 15.45 1.70
C SER A 141 8.59 15.60 1.39
N ALA A 142 9.02 15.41 0.14
CA ALA A 142 10.40 15.67 -0.29
C ALA A 142 10.81 17.14 -0.06
N ARG A 143 9.96 18.10 -0.46
CA ARG A 143 10.19 19.54 -0.22
C ARG A 143 10.25 19.88 1.28
N ARG A 144 9.43 19.24 2.13
CA ARG A 144 9.48 19.37 3.60
C ARG A 144 10.79 18.83 4.18
N ARG A 145 11.24 17.63 3.77
CA ARG A 145 12.52 17.03 4.19
C ARG A 145 13.70 17.92 3.82
N SER A 146 13.77 18.40 2.57
CA SER A 146 14.80 19.34 2.09
C SER A 146 14.84 20.65 2.90
N ARG A 147 13.68 21.25 3.19
CA ARG A 147 13.60 22.46 4.04
C ARG A 147 14.07 22.21 5.47
N LYS A 148 13.71 21.07 6.09
CA LYS A 148 14.21 20.69 7.43
C LYS A 148 15.73 20.54 7.40
N HIS A 149 16.28 19.84 6.41
CA HIS A 149 17.73 19.65 6.26
C HIS A 149 18.47 20.97 6.05
N ARG A 150 18.01 21.85 5.15
CA ARG A 150 18.57 23.20 4.97
C ARG A 150 18.55 23.99 6.28
N ARG A 151 17.42 24.02 6.98
CA ARG A 151 17.28 24.73 8.27
C ARG A 151 18.25 24.18 9.32
N ASN A 152 18.36 22.86 9.44
CA ASN A 152 19.30 22.21 10.35
C ASN A 152 20.79 22.43 9.98
N ARG A 153 21.11 22.86 8.75
CA ARG A 153 22.46 23.31 8.34
C ARG A 153 22.68 24.83 8.47
N TRP A 154 21.62 25.60 8.75
CA TRP A 154 21.65 27.08 8.77
C TRP A 154 21.47 27.66 10.18
N TRP A 155 21.06 26.86 11.16
CA TRP A 155 21.27 27.17 12.57
C TRP A 155 22.68 26.74 12.98
N PRO A 156 23.57 27.65 13.42
CA PRO A 156 24.69 27.26 14.26
C PRO A 156 24.12 26.64 15.55
N VAL A 157 24.66 25.51 15.99
CA VAL A 157 24.52 25.13 17.40
C VAL A 157 25.37 26.14 18.16
N SER A 158 24.73 27.07 18.86
CA SER A 158 25.44 28.04 19.69
C SER A 158 26.22 27.26 20.76
N PRO A 159 27.56 27.34 20.81
CA PRO A 159 28.30 26.77 21.93
C PRO A 159 27.88 27.54 23.18
N SER A 160 27.23 26.86 24.12
CA SER A 160 26.91 27.44 25.43
C SER A 160 28.21 27.80 26.14
N PRO A 161 28.45 29.08 26.51
CA PRO A 161 29.62 29.44 27.28
C PRO A 161 29.61 28.69 28.61
N GLN A 162 30.69 27.96 28.92
CA GLN A 162 30.87 27.35 30.22
C GLN A 162 31.30 28.43 31.22
N THR A 163 30.33 29.02 31.92
CA THR A 163 30.60 29.95 33.01
C THR A 163 30.98 29.17 34.27
N GLU A 164 32.24 28.80 34.41
CA GLU A 164 32.81 28.56 35.74
C GLU A 164 33.02 29.90 36.46
N HIS A 165 32.78 29.93 37.78
CA HIS A 165 33.68 30.59 38.74
C HIS A 165 33.24 30.37 40.22
N TYR A 166 33.98 29.52 40.95
CA TYR A 166 34.22 29.49 42.42
C TYR A 166 33.00 29.37 43.38
N LEU A 167 33.08 28.67 44.54
CA LEU A 167 34.04 28.82 45.65
C LEU A 167 34.24 27.52 46.47
N LEU A 168 35.47 27.34 47.02
CA LEU A 168 35.87 26.81 48.36
C LEU A 168 35.27 25.49 48.93
N ILE A 169 35.98 24.63 49.71
CA ILE A 169 37.41 24.54 50.12
C ILE A 169 37.74 23.11 50.67
N HIS A 170 39.02 22.71 50.65
CA HIS A 170 39.62 21.49 51.27
C HIS A 170 39.11 20.11 50.77
N ALA A 171 39.88 19.00 50.86
CA ALA A 171 41.17 18.75 51.53
C ALA A 171 42.20 17.99 50.66
N GLN A 172 43.46 17.98 51.10
CA GLN A 172 44.57 17.11 50.68
C GLN A 172 44.61 15.83 51.56
N PRO A 173 45.34 14.74 51.23
CA PRO A 173 46.42 14.57 50.23
C PRO A 173 45.99 13.57 49.09
N THR A 174 46.78 12.78 48.33
CA THR A 174 48.17 12.28 48.49
C THR A 174 48.87 11.88 47.18
N ILE A 175 50.21 11.96 47.22
CA ILE A 175 51.26 11.25 46.46
C ILE A 175 50.81 9.81 46.05
N ILE A 176 51.03 9.28 44.84
CA ILE A 176 52.33 8.91 44.22
C ILE A 176 52.29 8.98 42.67
N ARG A 177 53.41 9.37 42.04
CA ARG A 177 53.66 9.26 40.59
C ARG A 177 53.98 7.81 40.18
N SER A 178 53.47 7.38 39.02
CA SER A 178 54.22 6.48 38.14
C SER A 178 54.05 6.93 36.67
N SER A 179 54.84 6.35 35.76
CA SER A 179 55.03 6.85 34.40
C SER A 179 55.09 5.70 33.38
N ARG A 180 54.85 6.02 32.10
CA ARG A 180 55.00 5.12 30.92
C ARG A 180 53.97 3.97 30.87
N SER A 181 53.65 3.36 29.72
CA SER A 181 53.88 3.71 28.30
C SER A 181 53.00 2.85 27.37
N ARG A 182 52.78 3.34 26.14
CA ARG A 182 52.75 2.59 24.85
C ARG A 182 51.85 1.35 24.69
N LEU A 183 51.05 1.39 23.61
CA LEU A 183 50.65 0.27 22.74
C LEU A 183 49.73 -0.79 23.39
N TRP A 184 48.80 -1.43 22.66
CA TRP A 184 48.59 -1.46 21.21
C TRP A 184 47.24 -0.83 20.81
#